data_AF-A0A0R3RVZ5-F1
#
_entry.id   AF-A0A0R3RVZ5-F1
#
_cell.length_a   1.000
_cell.length_b   1.000
_cell.length_c   1.000
_cell.angle_alpha   90.00
_cell.angle_beta   90.00
_cell.angle_gamma   90.00
#
_symmetry.space_group_name_H-M   'P 1'
#
loop_
_entity.id
_entity.type
_entity.pdbx_description
1 polymer ?
#
loop_
_entity_poly.entity_id
_entity_poly.type
_entity_poly.pdbx_seq_one_letter_code
_entity_poly.pdbx_strand_id
1 'polypeptide(L)'
;MRKFQDKGGEDKEVVTAEDDYICINCCHPSSSLFLKYSDNGIRLTPCSNCGKAVDAYIEYDTVLVIIDLMLQYIEAYRHFLMNTSNRVSFMLFRMKLYLQYCHKLCIIFMLCDAYSKWIRRRIMLGNENAYDLEWKFYECLLQSLLEMTSFMVILALMSPNISTTLSINKMLQIFCAGSYGNVFAVLSVIWHLHFLWSYRVLTEMFIFISHVQTQQALYNVKLNRSIIVVVMATLVSRSIGLLVDSFCFI
;
A
#
# COMPACT_ATOMS: atom_id res chain seq x y z
N MET A 1 -53.69 39.77 6.44
CA MET A 1 -54.00 38.33 6.24
C MET A 1 -53.87 38.06 4.74
N ARG A 2 -53.07 37.15 4.19
CA ARG A 2 -52.35 35.96 4.68
C ARG A 2 -50.99 35.87 3.95
N LYS A 3 -49.99 35.35 4.67
CA LYS A 3 -48.72 34.84 4.13
C LYS A 3 -49.00 33.67 3.17
N PHE A 4 -48.25 33.58 2.07
CA PHE A 4 -47.96 32.31 1.42
C PHE A 4 -46.44 32.16 1.38
N GLN A 5 -45.92 31.31 2.26
CA GLN A 5 -44.62 30.68 2.13
C GLN A 5 -44.76 29.63 1.03
N ASP A 6 -43.94 29.70 -0.02
CA ASP A 6 -43.71 28.53 -0.87
C ASP A 6 -42.39 27.88 -0.46
N LYS A 7 -42.53 26.67 0.09
CA LYS A 7 -41.46 25.77 0.49
C LYS A 7 -41.03 25.00 -0.75
N GLY A 8 -39.98 25.44 -1.42
CA GLY A 8 -39.23 24.62 -2.38
C GLY A 8 -38.11 23.88 -1.67
N GLY A 9 -38.45 22.79 -0.98
CA GLY A 9 -37.45 21.86 -0.46
C GLY A 9 -36.92 21.01 -1.62
N GLU A 10 -35.71 21.31 -2.09
CA GLU A 10 -34.95 20.34 -2.87
C GLU A 10 -34.63 19.17 -1.94
N ASP A 11 -35.30 18.04 -2.18
CA ASP A 11 -35.01 16.77 -1.52
C ASP A 11 -33.64 16.28 -1.97
N LYS A 12 -32.61 16.79 -1.31
CA LYS A 12 -31.24 16.30 -1.36
C LYS A 12 -31.25 14.94 -0.67
N GLU A 13 -31.25 13.86 -1.44
CA GLU A 13 -30.85 12.56 -0.91
C GLU A 13 -29.35 12.62 -0.58
N VAL A 14 -29.06 13.12 0.62
CA VAL A 14 -27.79 12.90 1.28
C VAL A 14 -27.75 11.40 1.54
N VAL A 15 -26.99 10.66 0.75
CA VAL A 15 -26.60 9.29 1.10
C VAL A 15 -25.74 9.40 2.35
N THR A 16 -26.38 9.45 3.52
CA THR A 16 -25.73 9.48 4.82
C THR A 16 -25.18 8.08 5.08
N ALA A 17 -23.99 7.81 4.58
CA ALA A 17 -23.10 6.90 5.28
C ALA A 17 -22.63 7.67 6.53
N GLU A 18 -22.75 7.05 7.70
CA GLU A 18 -22.05 7.47 8.92
C GLU A 18 -20.58 7.79 8.57
N ASP A 19 -19.93 8.75 9.26
CA ASP A 19 -18.64 9.38 8.93
C ASP A 19 -17.48 8.44 8.51
N ASP A 20 -17.57 7.86 7.30
CA ASP A 20 -16.79 6.70 6.87
C ASP A 20 -15.66 7.07 5.90
N TYR A 21 -15.57 8.32 5.48
CA TYR A 21 -14.62 8.76 4.46
C TYR A 21 -13.64 9.78 5.00
N ILE A 22 -12.43 9.80 4.41
CA ILE A 22 -11.34 10.67 4.83
C ILE A 22 -10.92 11.53 3.65
N CYS A 23 -10.75 12.83 3.87
CA CYS A 23 -10.23 13.71 2.84
C CYS A 23 -8.78 13.33 2.47
N ILE A 24 -8.52 13.06 1.18
CA ILE A 24 -7.18 12.68 0.70
C ILE A 24 -6.14 13.79 0.86
N ASN A 25 -6.57 15.05 1.04
CA ASN A 25 -5.70 16.20 1.16
C ASN A 25 -5.28 16.48 2.62
N CYS A 26 -6.26 16.55 3.53
CA CYS A 26 -6.04 17.00 4.92
C CYS A 26 -6.38 15.96 5.99
N CYS A 27 -6.78 14.75 5.58
CA CYS A 27 -7.19 13.66 6.46
C CYS A 27 -8.36 13.98 7.40
N HIS A 28 -9.14 15.02 7.10
CA HIS A 28 -10.34 15.35 7.86
C HIS A 28 -11.47 14.37 7.50
N PRO A 29 -12.21 13.82 8.48
CA PRO A 29 -13.35 12.95 8.20
C PRO A 29 -14.44 13.69 7.43
N SER A 30 -15.17 12.96 6.60
CA SER A 30 -16.27 13.49 5.78
C SER A 30 -17.39 12.46 5.68
N SER A 31 -18.62 12.95 5.75
CA SER A 31 -19.84 12.14 5.67
C SER A 31 -20.18 11.69 4.24
N SER A 32 -19.66 12.36 3.21
CA SER A 32 -19.91 11.99 1.81
C SER A 32 -18.74 12.38 0.91
N LEU A 33 -18.45 11.51 -0.05
CA LEU A 33 -17.43 11.76 -1.07
C LEU A 33 -17.96 12.57 -2.26
N PHE A 34 -19.22 12.32 -2.63
CA PHE A 34 -19.89 12.97 -3.75
C PHE A 34 -21.38 13.11 -3.47
N LEU A 35 -21.98 14.12 -4.09
CA LEU A 35 -23.41 14.34 -4.16
C LEU A 35 -23.90 13.86 -5.53
N LYS A 36 -24.95 13.03 -5.53
CA LYS A 36 -25.64 12.63 -6.76
C LYS A 36 -26.87 13.52 -6.93
N TYR A 37 -26.91 14.30 -8.00
CA TYR A 37 -28.09 15.07 -8.37
C TYR A 37 -29.04 14.20 -9.21
N SER A 38 -30.34 14.49 -9.17
CA SER A 38 -31.40 13.75 -9.88
C SER A 38 -31.15 13.66 -11.39
N ASP A 39 -30.47 14.66 -11.98
CA ASP A 39 -30.22 14.76 -13.42
C ASP A 39 -28.89 14.13 -13.87
N ASN A 40 -28.54 12.95 -13.33
CA ASN A 40 -27.32 12.17 -13.64
C ASN A 40 -25.96 12.84 -13.35
N GLY A 41 -25.93 14.07 -12.81
CA GLY A 41 -24.69 14.73 -12.42
C GLY A 41 -24.15 14.22 -11.08
N ILE A 42 -22.88 13.80 -11.05
CA ILE A 42 -22.13 13.58 -9.81
C ILE A 42 -21.29 14.84 -9.55
N ARG A 43 -21.31 15.37 -8.33
CA ARG A 43 -20.45 16.47 -7.92
C ARG A 43 -19.66 16.09 -6.67
N LEU A 44 -18.35 16.30 -6.70
CA LEU A 44 -17.48 16.03 -5.56
C LEU A 44 -17.83 16.91 -4.36
N THR A 45 -17.86 16.31 -3.18
CA THR A 45 -18.11 17.03 -1.92
C THR A 45 -16.86 17.84 -1.56
N PRO A 46 -16.98 19.16 -1.29
CA PRO A 46 -15.87 19.95 -0.78
C PRO A 46 -15.62 19.62 0.70
N CYS A 47 -14.35 19.48 1.08
CA CYS A 47 -13.95 19.24 2.45
C CYS A 47 -14.20 20.48 3.32
N SER A 48 -14.84 20.29 4.48
CA SER A 48 -15.13 21.36 5.45
C SER A 48 -13.89 22.08 5.98
N ASN A 49 -12.74 21.39 6.06
CA ASN A 49 -11.51 21.94 6.61
C ASN A 49 -10.64 22.63 5.54
N CYS A 50 -10.43 22.00 4.38
CA CYS A 50 -9.49 22.50 3.37
C CYS A 50 -10.13 23.11 2.12
N GLY A 51 -11.46 23.01 1.96
CA GLY A 51 -12.20 23.52 0.81
C GLY A 51 -11.97 22.78 -0.52
N LYS A 52 -10.96 21.91 -0.61
CA LYS A 52 -10.70 21.04 -1.77
C LYS A 52 -11.69 19.87 -1.81
N ALA A 53 -11.85 19.24 -2.98
CA ALA A 53 -12.61 17.99 -3.09
C ALA A 53 -12.07 16.92 -2.12
N VAL A 54 -12.97 16.22 -1.43
CA VAL A 54 -12.63 15.17 -0.44
C VAL A 54 -11.83 14.05 -1.10
N ASP A 55 -12.23 13.63 -2.30
CA ASP A 55 -11.53 12.62 -3.08
C ASP A 55 -11.82 12.77 -4.58
N ALA A 56 -10.85 13.28 -5.35
CA ALA A 56 -10.99 13.48 -6.79
C ALA A 56 -10.79 12.18 -7.60
N TYR A 57 -10.11 11.18 -7.03
CA TYR A 57 -9.78 9.93 -7.73
C TYR A 57 -11.00 9.05 -7.98
N ILE A 58 -12.16 9.39 -7.42
CA ILE A 58 -13.43 8.71 -7.66
C ILE A 58 -13.87 8.80 -9.11
N GLU A 59 -13.55 9.91 -9.78
CA GLU A 59 -13.87 10.13 -11.19
C GLU A 59 -12.80 9.54 -12.11
N TYR A 60 -11.65 9.16 -11.57
CA TYR A 60 -10.50 8.70 -12.35
C TYR A 60 -10.57 7.21 -12.61
N ASP A 61 -10.07 6.81 -13.78
CA ASP A 61 -9.86 5.40 -14.08
C ASP A 61 -8.76 4.80 -13.19
N THR A 62 -8.91 3.51 -12.88
CA THR A 62 -7.94 2.77 -12.02
C THR A 62 -6.51 2.85 -12.54
N VAL A 63 -6.30 2.96 -13.86
CA VAL A 63 -4.97 3.09 -14.46
C VAL A 63 -4.28 4.39 -14.04
N LEU A 64 -5.02 5.51 -14.02
CA LEU A 64 -4.48 6.80 -13.58
C LEU A 64 -4.12 6.76 -12.09
N VAL A 65 -4.97 6.15 -11.27
CA VAL A 65 -4.68 5.93 -9.84
C VAL A 65 -3.40 5.11 -9.65
N ILE A 66 -3.18 4.07 -10.47
CA ILE A 66 -1.95 3.25 -10.40
C ILE A 66 -0.71 4.05 -10.81
N ILE A 67 -0.81 4.88 -11.85
CA ILE A 67 0.30 5.75 -12.28
C ILE A 67 0.67 6.71 -11.14
N ASP A 68 -0.32 7.35 -10.52
CA ASP A 68 -0.08 8.29 -9.43
C ASP A 68 0.45 7.59 -8.17
N LEU A 69 0.07 6.34 -7.94
CA LEU A 69 0.66 5.49 -6.91
C LEU A 69 2.14 5.18 -7.21
N MET A 70 2.48 4.88 -8.47
CA MET A 70 3.87 4.66 -8.92
C MET A 70 4.72 5.92 -8.82
N LEU A 71 4.11 7.11 -9.02
CA LEU A 71 4.74 8.41 -8.82
C LEU A 71 4.86 8.81 -7.34
N GLN A 72 4.38 7.95 -6.44
CA GLN A 72 4.43 8.13 -4.99
C GLN A 72 3.62 9.32 -4.46
N TYR A 73 2.52 9.68 -5.13
CA TYR A 73 1.61 10.71 -4.63
C TYR A 73 0.83 10.25 -3.40
N ILE A 74 0.94 10.99 -2.29
CA ILE A 74 0.33 10.65 -1.00
C ILE A 74 -1.20 10.59 -1.09
N GLU A 75 -1.79 11.40 -1.96
CA GLU A 75 -3.22 11.49 -2.20
C GLU A 75 -3.76 10.19 -2.82
N ALA A 76 -3.01 9.60 -3.77
CA ALA A 76 -3.33 8.31 -4.37
C ALA A 76 -3.23 7.18 -3.34
N TYR A 77 -2.20 7.20 -2.47
CA TYR A 77 -2.09 6.25 -1.35
C TYR A 77 -3.27 6.37 -0.38
N ARG A 78 -3.73 7.59 -0.05
CA ARG A 78 -4.88 7.80 0.84
C ARG A 78 -6.18 7.33 0.20
N HIS A 79 -6.41 7.62 -1.09
CA HIS A 79 -7.53 7.07 -1.84
C HIS A 79 -7.54 5.53 -1.79
N PHE A 80 -6.40 4.92 -2.10
CA PHE A 80 -6.24 3.46 -2.15
C PHE A 80 -6.40 2.78 -0.78
N LEU A 81 -5.83 3.35 0.28
CA LEU A 81 -5.82 2.75 1.62
C LEU A 81 -7.05 3.09 2.47
N MET A 82 -7.59 4.31 2.37
CA MET A 82 -8.63 4.80 3.27
C MET A 82 -10.02 4.80 2.61
N ASN A 83 -10.15 5.39 1.43
CA ASN A 83 -11.46 5.65 0.82
C ASN A 83 -11.96 4.49 -0.05
N THR A 84 -11.07 3.58 -0.45
CA THR A 84 -11.43 2.37 -1.19
C THR A 84 -12.14 1.32 -0.30
N SER A 85 -12.05 1.40 1.03
CA SER A 85 -12.60 0.40 1.96
C SER A 85 -14.13 0.40 2.09
N ASN A 86 -14.79 1.54 1.93
CA ASN A 86 -16.17 1.75 2.42
C ASN A 86 -17.24 1.92 1.33
N ARG A 87 -17.02 1.42 0.10
CA ARG A 87 -18.04 1.41 -0.97
C ARG A 87 -19.03 0.24 -0.77
N VAL A 88 -19.96 0.38 0.18
CA VAL A 88 -20.74 -0.73 0.77
C VAL A 88 -21.59 -1.59 -0.21
N SER A 89 -22.06 -1.10 -1.36
CA SER A 89 -23.06 -1.87 -2.14
C SER A 89 -22.53 -2.63 -3.38
N PHE A 90 -21.63 -2.03 -4.18
CA PHE A 90 -21.05 -2.70 -5.37
C PHE A 90 -19.76 -3.49 -5.06
N MET A 91 -19.21 -3.31 -3.84
CA MET A 91 -17.89 -3.81 -3.48
C MET A 91 -17.91 -5.04 -2.56
N LEU A 92 -19.04 -5.51 -2.01
CA LEU A 92 -19.05 -6.76 -1.20
C LEU A 92 -18.46 -7.96 -1.98
N PHE A 93 -18.68 -8.02 -3.30
CA PHE A 93 -18.02 -8.97 -4.20
C PHE A 93 -16.51 -8.68 -4.38
N ARG A 94 -16.15 -7.40 -4.53
CA ARG A 94 -14.75 -6.97 -4.68
C ARG A 94 -13.95 -7.01 -3.38
N MET A 95 -14.53 -6.91 -2.20
CA MET A 95 -13.87 -6.95 -0.88
C MET A 95 -13.39 -8.36 -0.56
N LYS A 96 -14.23 -9.38 -0.81
CA LYS A 96 -13.83 -10.79 -0.73
C LYS A 96 -12.77 -11.13 -1.78
N LEU A 97 -12.94 -10.61 -3.00
CA LEU A 97 -11.95 -10.73 -4.08
C LEU A 97 -10.63 -10.02 -3.72
N TYR A 98 -10.67 -8.83 -3.13
CA TYR A 98 -9.53 -7.98 -2.81
C TYR A 98 -8.73 -8.51 -1.62
N LEU A 99 -9.38 -9.01 -0.56
CA LEU A 99 -8.70 -9.78 0.49
C LEU A 99 -7.97 -11.00 -0.10
N GLN A 100 -8.66 -11.74 -0.96
CA GLN A 100 -8.09 -12.91 -1.65
C GLN A 100 -6.97 -12.49 -2.62
N TYR A 101 -7.04 -11.29 -3.20
CA TYR A 101 -6.04 -10.74 -4.10
C TYR A 101 -4.83 -10.19 -3.36
N CYS A 102 -4.99 -9.54 -2.21
CA CYS A 102 -3.89 -9.09 -1.37
C CYS A 102 -3.03 -10.26 -0.91
N HIS A 103 -3.63 -11.37 -0.48
CA HIS A 103 -2.85 -12.57 -0.14
C HIS A 103 -2.05 -13.10 -1.35
N LYS A 104 -2.67 -13.15 -2.54
CA LYS A 104 -1.99 -13.56 -3.78
C LYS A 104 -0.87 -12.59 -4.18
N LEU A 105 -1.09 -11.29 -4.09
CA LEU A 105 -0.10 -10.26 -4.38
C LEU A 105 1.08 -10.33 -3.41
N CYS A 106 0.82 -10.55 -2.13
CA CYS A 106 1.87 -10.68 -1.14
C CYS A 106 2.71 -11.95 -1.40
N ILE A 107 2.11 -13.07 -1.86
CA ILE A 107 2.87 -14.23 -2.38
C ILE A 107 3.75 -13.84 -3.59
N ILE A 108 3.19 -13.12 -4.56
CA ILE A 108 3.94 -12.67 -5.75
C ILE A 108 5.12 -11.79 -5.33
N PHE A 109 4.92 -10.83 -4.43
CA PHE A 109 5.98 -9.95 -3.95
C PHE A 109 7.06 -10.71 -3.17
N MET A 110 6.68 -11.75 -2.40
CA MET A 110 7.65 -12.64 -1.76
C MET A 110 8.48 -13.41 -2.79
N LEU A 111 7.84 -13.94 -3.84
CA LEU A 111 8.55 -14.63 -4.93
C LEU A 111 9.46 -13.68 -5.70
N CYS A 112 9.03 -12.44 -5.96
CA CYS A 112 9.85 -11.42 -6.62
C CYS A 112 11.10 -11.06 -5.79
N ASP A 113 10.96 -10.91 -4.47
CA ASP A 113 12.08 -10.64 -3.57
C ASP A 113 13.03 -11.84 -3.49
N ALA A 114 12.49 -13.05 -3.29
CA ALA A 114 13.26 -14.30 -3.27
C ALA A 114 14.04 -14.51 -4.57
N TYR A 115 13.40 -14.28 -5.72
CA TYR A 115 14.03 -14.34 -7.04
C TYR A 115 15.16 -13.30 -7.18
N SER A 116 14.93 -12.07 -6.72
CA SER A 116 15.92 -11.00 -6.76
C SER A 116 17.16 -11.29 -5.88
N LYS A 117 16.97 -11.98 -4.74
CA LYS A 117 18.07 -12.47 -3.90
C LYS A 117 18.80 -13.65 -4.53
N TRP A 118 18.06 -14.63 -5.04
CA TRP A 118 18.61 -15.82 -5.68
C TRP A 118 19.46 -15.46 -6.90
N ILE A 119 18.96 -14.61 -7.80
CA ILE A 119 19.73 -14.18 -8.98
C ILE A 119 20.99 -13.39 -8.57
N ARG A 120 20.89 -12.55 -7.54
CA ARG A 120 22.04 -11.80 -7.00
C ARG A 120 23.12 -12.75 -6.47
N ARG A 121 22.74 -13.83 -5.76
CA ARG A 121 23.66 -14.87 -5.28
C ARG A 121 24.26 -15.66 -6.43
N ARG A 122 23.45 -16.08 -7.40
CA ARG A 122 23.90 -16.84 -8.57
C ARG A 122 25.00 -16.09 -9.33
N ILE A 123 24.83 -14.78 -9.52
CA ILE A 123 25.84 -13.94 -10.19
C ILE A 123 27.18 -13.95 -9.43
N MET A 124 27.17 -14.07 -8.10
CA MET A 124 28.39 -14.07 -7.28
C MET A 124 29.06 -15.44 -7.19
N LEU A 125 28.29 -16.54 -7.21
CA LEU A 125 28.79 -17.90 -6.95
C LEU A 125 29.22 -18.66 -8.23
N GLY A 126 28.75 -18.28 -9.41
CA GLY A 126 29.19 -18.91 -10.67
C GLY A 126 28.57 -20.30 -10.93
N ASN A 127 29.21 -21.10 -11.79
CA ASN A 127 28.64 -22.33 -12.37
C ASN A 127 28.60 -23.49 -11.34
N GLU A 128 27.49 -23.62 -10.63
CA GLU A 128 27.22 -24.69 -9.65
C GLU A 128 26.30 -25.78 -10.24
N ASN A 129 26.25 -26.95 -9.58
CA ASN A 129 25.39 -28.05 -10.01
C ASN A 129 23.91 -27.64 -9.98
N ALA A 130 23.09 -28.23 -10.85
CA ALA A 130 21.66 -27.93 -10.94
C ALA A 130 20.91 -28.13 -9.60
N TYR A 131 21.26 -29.17 -8.83
CA TYR A 131 20.66 -29.45 -7.52
C TYR A 131 21.02 -28.40 -6.46
N ASP A 132 22.27 -27.95 -6.43
CA ASP A 132 22.72 -26.90 -5.51
C ASP A 132 22.02 -25.56 -5.82
N LEU A 133 21.68 -25.34 -7.10
CA LEU A 133 20.94 -24.17 -7.58
C LEU A 133 19.50 -24.10 -7.05
N GLU A 134 18.81 -25.25 -7.02
CA GLU A 134 17.44 -25.37 -6.52
C GLU A 134 17.40 -25.21 -5.00
N TRP A 135 18.37 -25.81 -4.28
CA TRP A 135 18.46 -25.67 -2.83
C TRP A 135 18.65 -24.20 -2.41
N LYS A 136 19.57 -23.49 -3.06
CA LYS A 136 19.81 -22.05 -2.81
C LYS A 136 18.60 -21.18 -3.10
N PHE A 137 17.70 -21.60 -3.99
CA PHE A 137 16.43 -20.91 -4.20
C PHE A 137 15.51 -21.05 -2.98
N TYR A 138 15.40 -22.24 -2.40
CA TYR A 138 14.59 -22.46 -1.18
C TYR A 138 15.14 -21.68 0.03
N GLU A 139 16.47 -21.56 0.16
CA GLU A 139 17.10 -20.71 1.18
C GLU A 139 16.70 -19.25 1.01
N CYS A 140 16.76 -18.72 -0.22
CA CYS A 140 16.34 -17.34 -0.53
C CYS A 140 14.84 -17.14 -0.29
N LEU A 141 14.02 -18.15 -0.54
CA LEU A 141 12.58 -18.13 -0.28
C LEU A 141 12.30 -18.03 1.23
N LEU A 142 12.96 -18.87 2.04
CA LEU A 142 12.83 -18.85 3.49
C LEU A 142 13.34 -17.53 4.09
N GLN A 143 14.48 -17.04 3.62
CA GLN A 143 15.01 -15.74 4.01
C GLN A 143 14.01 -14.61 3.72
N SER A 144 13.42 -14.60 2.53
CA SER A 144 12.43 -13.58 2.14
C SER A 144 11.15 -13.67 2.98
N LEU A 145 10.69 -14.87 3.29
CA LEU A 145 9.55 -15.08 4.19
C LEU A 145 9.82 -14.50 5.58
N LEU A 146 10.98 -14.78 6.17
CA LEU A 146 11.36 -14.29 7.50
C LEU A 146 11.57 -12.77 7.52
N GLU A 147 12.21 -12.20 6.50
CA GLU A 147 12.38 -10.76 6.34
C GLU A 147 11.04 -10.03 6.21
N MET A 148 10.12 -10.55 5.40
CA MET A 148 8.81 -9.94 5.16
C MET A 148 7.89 -10.06 6.38
N THR A 149 7.88 -11.22 7.04
CA THR A 149 7.08 -11.44 8.25
C THR A 149 7.57 -10.60 9.42
N SER A 150 8.89 -10.49 9.62
CA SER A 150 9.46 -9.64 10.66
C SER A 150 9.18 -8.15 10.41
N PHE A 151 9.29 -7.70 9.17
CA PHE A 151 8.93 -6.34 8.78
C PHE A 151 7.46 -6.04 9.13
N MET A 152 6.56 -6.97 8.79
CA MET A 152 5.13 -6.87 9.14
C MET A 152 4.85 -6.81 10.64
N VAL A 153 5.54 -7.64 11.42
CA VAL A 153 5.41 -7.64 12.88
C VAL A 153 5.86 -6.30 13.47
N ILE A 154 6.98 -5.72 13.02
CA ILE A 154 7.44 -4.43 13.52
C ILE A 154 6.48 -3.30 13.13
N LEU A 155 5.95 -3.29 11.90
CA LEU A 155 4.93 -2.31 11.51
C LEU A 155 3.66 -2.41 12.37
N ALA A 156 3.22 -3.64 12.68
CA ALA A 156 2.07 -3.86 13.54
C ALA A 156 2.32 -3.42 14.99
N LEU A 157 3.50 -3.71 15.55
CA LEU A 157 3.89 -3.32 16.91
C LEU A 157 4.02 -1.80 17.07
N MET A 158 4.57 -1.11 16.06
CA MET A 158 4.83 0.33 16.10
C MET A 158 3.64 1.17 15.62
N SER A 159 2.51 0.52 15.30
CA SER A 159 1.26 1.14 14.92
C SER A 159 0.72 2.05 16.04
N PRO A 160 0.42 3.34 15.78
CA PRO A 160 -0.17 4.23 16.77
C PRO A 160 -1.53 3.76 17.32
N ASN A 161 -2.26 2.95 16.56
CA ASN A 161 -3.62 2.54 16.88
C ASN A 161 -3.64 1.08 17.35
N ILE A 162 -2.91 0.78 18.42
CA ILE A 162 -2.80 -0.56 19.02
C ILE A 162 -4.10 -1.02 19.74
N SER A 163 -5.19 -0.24 19.62
CA SER A 163 -6.49 -0.53 20.22
C SER A 163 -7.23 -1.63 19.43
N THR A 164 -6.95 -2.88 19.83
CA THR A 164 -7.80 -4.09 19.89
C THR A 164 -8.74 -4.50 18.72
N THR A 165 -8.75 -3.82 17.57
CA THR A 165 -9.52 -4.22 16.38
C THR A 165 -8.77 -3.96 15.07
N LEU A 166 -7.44 -3.94 15.12
CA LEU A 166 -6.66 -3.70 13.92
C LEU A 166 -6.76 -4.93 12.99
N SER A 167 -7.63 -4.83 11.99
CA SER A 167 -7.87 -5.90 11.04
C SER A 167 -6.57 -6.25 10.31
N ILE A 168 -6.16 -7.51 10.38
CA ILE A 168 -5.00 -8.08 9.65
C ILE A 168 -5.02 -7.67 8.17
N ASN A 169 -6.21 -7.48 7.61
CA ASN A 169 -6.42 -7.04 6.24
C ASN A 169 -5.84 -5.65 5.96
N LYS A 170 -5.96 -4.69 6.90
CA LYS A 170 -5.39 -3.35 6.75
C LYS A 170 -3.86 -3.39 6.80
N MET A 171 -3.28 -4.23 7.66
CA MET A 171 -1.83 -4.47 7.68
C MET A 171 -1.34 -5.07 6.37
N LEU A 172 -1.99 -6.13 5.89
CA LEU A 172 -1.66 -6.74 4.61
C LEU A 172 -1.77 -5.74 3.45
N GLN A 173 -2.77 -4.85 3.48
CA GLN A 173 -2.95 -3.83 2.46
C GLN A 173 -1.81 -2.80 2.45
N ILE A 174 -1.41 -2.27 3.62
CA ILE A 174 -0.25 -1.35 3.74
C ILE A 174 0.99 -2.01 3.16
N PHE A 175 1.24 -3.25 3.57
CA PHE A 175 2.43 -3.96 3.17
C PHE A 175 2.49 -4.29 1.70
N CYS A 176 1.41 -4.83 1.14
CA CYS A 176 1.31 -5.07 -0.29
C CYS A 176 1.42 -3.73 -1.07
N ALA A 177 0.84 -2.63 -0.56
CA ALA A 177 0.96 -1.29 -1.16
C ALA A 177 2.36 -0.65 -1.03
N GLY A 178 3.21 -1.15 -0.11
CA GLY A 178 4.61 -0.72 0.00
C GLY A 178 5.56 -1.62 -0.78
N SER A 179 5.22 -2.91 -0.92
CA SER A 179 6.09 -3.96 -1.48
C SER A 179 6.01 -4.09 -3.01
N TYR A 180 5.14 -3.34 -3.69
CA TYR A 180 4.99 -3.42 -5.15
C TYR A 180 6.29 -3.09 -5.91
N GLY A 181 7.21 -2.34 -5.27
CA GLY A 181 8.53 -2.07 -5.82
C GLY A 181 9.39 -3.32 -6.08
N ASN A 182 9.08 -4.46 -5.44
CA ASN A 182 9.74 -5.74 -5.72
C ASN A 182 9.55 -6.20 -7.16
N VAL A 183 8.42 -5.83 -7.79
CA VAL A 183 8.20 -6.12 -9.21
C VAL A 183 9.18 -5.33 -10.08
N PHE A 184 9.44 -4.06 -9.77
CA PHE A 184 10.44 -3.26 -10.47
C PHE A 184 11.85 -3.81 -10.29
N ALA A 185 12.17 -4.39 -9.13
CA ALA A 185 13.45 -5.06 -8.92
C ALA A 185 13.62 -6.26 -9.88
N VAL A 186 12.58 -7.07 -10.08
CA VAL A 186 12.60 -8.17 -11.05
C VAL A 186 12.67 -7.66 -12.50
N LEU A 187 11.92 -6.62 -12.84
CA LEU A 187 12.02 -5.99 -14.17
C LEU A 187 13.44 -5.47 -14.43
N SER A 188 14.10 -4.87 -13.44
CA SER A 188 15.50 -4.45 -13.54
C SER A 188 16.45 -5.62 -13.84
N VAL A 189 16.16 -6.83 -13.33
CA VAL A 189 16.93 -8.05 -13.65
C VAL A 189 16.72 -8.48 -15.11
N ILE A 190 15.48 -8.44 -15.62
CA ILE A 190 15.15 -8.84 -17.00
C ILE A 190 15.91 -8.02 -18.03
N TRP A 191 16.03 -6.70 -17.81
CA TRP A 191 16.79 -5.82 -18.71
C TRP A 191 18.28 -5.73 -18.37
N HIS A 192 18.80 -6.59 -17.48
CA HIS A 192 20.19 -6.57 -17.01
C HIS A 192 20.64 -5.23 -16.37
N LEU A 193 19.70 -4.36 -15.97
CA LEU A 193 20.00 -3.11 -15.25
C LEU A 193 20.53 -3.38 -13.85
N HIS A 194 20.20 -4.53 -13.28
CA HIS A 194 20.66 -4.93 -11.94
C HIS A 194 22.19 -4.93 -11.81
N PHE A 195 22.99 -5.07 -12.87
CA PHE A 195 24.45 -4.99 -12.74
C PHE A 195 24.96 -3.61 -12.30
N LEU A 196 24.18 -2.56 -12.59
CA LEU A 196 24.51 -1.20 -12.23
C LEU A 196 24.10 -0.93 -10.78
N TRP A 197 25.07 -0.53 -9.96
CA TRP A 197 24.85 -0.24 -8.54
C TRP A 197 23.80 0.86 -8.33
N SER A 198 23.77 1.86 -9.21
CA SER A 198 22.79 2.95 -9.19
C SER A 198 21.34 2.44 -9.26
N TYR A 199 21.05 1.51 -10.15
CA TYR A 199 19.69 0.95 -10.30
C TYR A 199 19.29 0.08 -9.11
N ARG A 200 20.24 -0.66 -8.50
CA ARG A 200 19.97 -1.41 -7.27
C ARG A 200 19.56 -0.46 -6.14
N VAL A 201 20.37 0.57 -5.89
CA VAL A 201 20.09 1.57 -4.86
C VAL A 201 18.76 2.27 -5.14
N LEU A 202 18.47 2.61 -6.40
CA LEU A 202 17.22 3.25 -6.78
C LEU A 202 15.99 2.38 -6.46
N THR A 203 16.02 1.09 -6.81
CA THR A 203 14.91 0.18 -6.50
C THR A 203 14.71 -0.01 -4.99
N GLU A 204 15.79 -0.09 -4.22
CA GLU A 204 15.73 -0.23 -2.76
C GLU A 204 15.21 1.05 -2.10
N MET A 205 15.66 2.23 -2.56
CA MET A 205 15.14 3.53 -2.12
C MET A 205 13.67 3.71 -2.48
N PHE A 206 13.25 3.26 -3.67
CA PHE A 206 11.87 3.31 -4.10
C PHE A 206 10.96 2.48 -3.18
N ILE A 207 11.37 1.25 -2.85
CA ILE A 207 10.64 0.38 -1.91
C ILE A 207 10.58 1.04 -0.52
N PHE A 208 11.70 1.58 -0.05
CA PHE A 208 11.76 2.28 1.24
C PHE A 208 10.80 3.47 1.31
N ILE A 209 10.82 4.35 0.31
CA ILE A 209 9.93 5.51 0.26
C ILE A 209 8.47 5.06 0.16
N SER A 210 8.18 4.02 -0.62
CA SER A 210 6.82 3.45 -0.74
C SER A 210 6.27 3.02 0.62
N HIS A 211 7.07 2.32 1.43
CA HIS A 211 6.66 1.96 2.79
C HIS A 211 6.45 3.18 3.70
N VAL A 212 7.31 4.20 3.62
CA VAL A 212 7.13 5.45 4.38
C VAL A 212 5.82 6.14 3.99
N GLN A 213 5.51 6.22 2.69
CA GLN A 213 4.28 6.82 2.18
C GLN A 213 3.04 6.04 2.65
N THR A 214 3.06 4.70 2.59
CA THR A 214 1.92 3.89 3.06
C THR A 214 1.64 4.06 4.56
N GLN A 215 2.70 4.15 5.37
CA GLN A 215 2.60 4.35 6.82
C GLN A 215 2.06 5.76 7.13
N GLN A 216 2.56 6.77 6.43
CA GLN A 216 2.09 8.15 6.54
C GLN A 216 0.63 8.29 6.08
N ALA A 217 0.26 7.64 4.98
CA ALA A 217 -1.07 7.69 4.41
C ALA A 217 -2.10 7.12 5.36
N LEU A 218 -1.89 5.91 5.91
CA LEU A 218 -2.91 5.26 6.73
C LEU A 218 -3.08 5.90 8.12
N TYR A 219 -1.97 6.22 8.79
CA TYR A 219 -2.00 6.64 10.19
C TYR A 219 -1.99 8.16 10.38
N ASN A 220 -1.96 8.92 9.28
CA ASN A 220 -1.87 10.38 9.28
C ASN A 220 -0.74 10.91 10.20
N VAL A 221 0.40 10.22 10.20
CA VAL A 221 1.54 10.56 11.06
C VAL A 221 2.48 11.53 10.35
N LYS A 222 3.25 12.30 11.12
CA LYS A 222 4.35 13.11 10.58
C LYS A 222 5.38 12.22 9.89
N LEU A 223 5.92 12.71 8.77
CA LEU A 223 6.93 12.02 7.96
C LEU A 223 8.08 11.44 8.81
N ASN A 224 8.61 12.23 9.76
CA ASN A 224 9.72 11.79 10.62
C ASN A 224 9.41 10.52 11.41
N ARG A 225 8.17 10.38 11.93
CA ARG A 225 7.77 9.19 12.66
C ARG A 225 7.60 8.00 11.73
N SER A 226 7.03 8.20 10.54
CA SER A 226 6.94 7.15 9.52
C SER A 226 8.32 6.64 9.10
N ILE A 227 9.29 7.56 8.90
CA ILE A 227 10.69 7.21 8.59
C ILE A 227 11.28 6.36 9.72
N ILE A 228 11.18 6.80 10.98
CA ILE A 228 11.74 6.04 12.11
C ILE A 228 11.16 4.62 12.18
N VAL A 229 9.84 4.48 12.04
CA VAL A 229 9.18 3.16 12.09
C VAL A 229 9.66 2.25 10.95
N VAL A 230 9.70 2.77 9.72
CA VAL A 230 10.16 1.98 8.57
C VAL A 230 11.64 1.64 8.67
N VAL A 231 12.49 2.58 9.12
CA VAL A 231 13.92 2.31 9.37
C VAL A 231 14.07 1.17 10.37
N MET A 232 13.40 1.23 11.52
CA MET A 232 13.45 0.17 12.52
C MET A 232 12.97 -1.18 11.95
N ALA A 233 11.88 -1.19 11.20
CA ALA A 233 11.37 -2.39 10.55
C ALA A 233 12.37 -2.96 9.53
N THR A 234 12.99 -2.11 8.71
CA THR A 234 14.02 -2.55 7.75
C THR A 234 15.28 -3.07 8.43
N LEU A 235 15.72 -2.44 9.53
CA LEU A 235 16.91 -2.88 10.26
C LEU A 235 16.69 -4.27 10.86
N VAL A 236 15.57 -4.48 11.56
CA VAL A 236 15.23 -5.78 12.16
C VAL A 236 15.11 -6.86 11.07
N SER A 237 14.41 -6.55 9.98
CA SER A 237 14.25 -7.45 8.85
C SER A 237 15.61 -7.84 8.24
N ARG A 238 16.48 -6.87 7.94
CA ARG A 238 17.82 -7.12 7.41
C ARG A 238 18.73 -7.88 8.37
N SER A 239 18.64 -7.62 9.67
CA SER A 239 19.38 -8.39 10.68
C SER A 239 18.96 -9.85 10.69
N ILE A 240 17.67 -10.15 10.57
CA ILE A 240 17.16 -11.52 10.43
C ILE A 240 17.68 -12.16 9.15
N GLY A 241 17.69 -11.44 8.04
CA GLY A 241 18.29 -11.89 6.78
C GLY A 241 19.76 -12.30 6.92
N LEU A 242 20.58 -11.45 7.55
CA LEU A 242 22.00 -11.73 7.78
C LEU A 242 22.22 -12.92 8.71
N LEU A 243 21.35 -13.11 9.70
CA LEU A 243 21.40 -14.27 10.59
C LEU A 243 21.11 -15.56 9.81
N VAL A 244 20.05 -15.56 8.97
CA VAL A 244 19.73 -16.70 8.11
C VAL A 244 20.91 -17.04 7.20
N ASP A 245 21.54 -16.03 6.59
CA ASP A 245 22.70 -16.24 5.73
C ASP A 245 23.88 -16.86 6.51
N SER A 246 24.12 -16.39 7.74
CA SER A 246 25.18 -16.93 8.59
C SER A 246 24.95 -18.40 8.97
N PHE A 247 23.70 -18.82 9.20
CA PHE A 247 23.37 -20.22 9.48
C PHE A 247 23.40 -21.11 8.24
N CYS A 248 23.23 -20.53 7.06
CA CYS A 248 23.19 -21.26 5.80
C CYS A 248 24.58 -21.59 5.23
N PHE A 249 25.60 -20.82 5.62
CA PHE A 249 27.01 -21.01 5.24
C PHE A 249 27.83 -21.79 6.28
N ILE A 250 27.19 -22.38 7.30
CA ILE A 250 27.77 -23.32 8.27
C ILE A 250 27.30 -24.73 7.92
#